data_AF-A0A534UX35-F1
#
_entry.id   AF-A0A534UX35-F1
#
_cell.length_a   1.000
_cell.length_b   1.000
_cell.length_c   1.000
_cell.angle_alpha   90.00
_cell.angle_beta   90.00
_cell.angle_gamma   90.00
#
_symmetry.space_group_name_H-M   'P 1'
#
loop_
_entity.id
_entity.type
_entity.pdbx_description
1 polymer ?
#
loop_
_entity_poly.entity_id
_entity_poly.type
_entity_poly.pdbx_seq_one_letter_code
_entity_poly.pdbx_strand_id
1 'polypeptide(L)'
;MTILVTATSTLVYLQSRFVERPAGRPVDEHQVFALTNKFVACTASIFATAVGFAALMVSHIRPIREMGLWVAVGLACTWVVVFTLFPALQKVLRTPTEQERRTAGGWIVRLAGWLPQASWRWRWPLVGASLALAACGGGALFGVPGFVAPMRILTDPVQYMSHTAPLYLDIQRFGRIIPGLSVTDVWLQGGVGSVSEPDVLTGLHEFQQVLEADPAVGAAIGPTTLLRLVRYLAGAGDGWPTDREGREQLAADFEGLVATEPMLQRFVQPHTLAQTHVTVVTRTAEHEGFVRLADRIRGHWDDAVARNPALGEFRMQIVGLAPLHAKMAQNLVPTLVDSFALTVLVIFGAFLVVFRSGAARLMAMIPSLFAILVMFLVMRLTGMMLNIATILIASTVLGTSENDQIHFFYHFLERRRDGTVEQALAHTLMIAGRAIFFATIINAGGFLAFAGGELPPIRQFGVLAALAFVLSMVADFTALPAALWILLRERPDQRPAADG
;
A
#
# COMPACT_ATOMS: atom_id res chain seq x y z
N MET A 1 7.71 -5.40 -10.95
CA MET A 1 7.90 -6.78 -10.46
C MET A 1 6.66 -7.63 -10.64
N THR A 2 5.49 -7.19 -10.18
CA THR A 2 4.21 -7.89 -10.34
C THR A 2 3.99 -8.45 -11.75
N ILE A 3 4.10 -7.60 -12.79
CA ILE A 3 3.92 -8.02 -14.20
C ILE A 3 4.87 -9.18 -14.57
N LEU A 4 6.17 -9.05 -14.25
CA LEU A 4 7.18 -10.05 -14.55
C LEU A 4 6.87 -11.39 -13.86
N VAL A 5 6.55 -11.31 -12.57
CA VAL A 5 6.28 -12.46 -11.72
C VAL A 5 5.01 -13.18 -12.16
N THR A 6 3.91 -12.45 -12.39
CA THR A 6 2.65 -13.02 -12.90
C THR A 6 2.83 -13.62 -14.29
N ALA A 7 3.57 -12.95 -15.19
CA ALA A 7 3.89 -13.49 -16.50
C ALA A 7 4.65 -14.81 -16.38
N THR A 8 5.73 -14.84 -15.58
CA THR A 8 6.56 -16.03 -15.39
C THR A 8 5.77 -17.17 -14.76
N SER A 9 4.96 -16.88 -13.73
CA SER A 9 4.07 -17.85 -13.10
C SER A 9 3.07 -18.44 -14.11
N THR A 10 2.41 -17.59 -14.91
CA THR A 10 1.48 -18.06 -15.96
C THR A 10 2.18 -18.94 -16.99
N LEU A 11 3.42 -18.58 -17.38
CA LEU A 11 4.23 -19.39 -18.27
C LEU A 11 4.58 -20.75 -17.67
N VAL A 12 4.76 -20.87 -16.35
CA VAL A 12 4.94 -22.18 -15.69
C VAL A 12 3.70 -23.06 -15.83
N TYR A 13 2.50 -22.50 -15.72
CA TYR A 13 1.25 -23.25 -15.93
C TYR A 13 1.06 -23.72 -17.36
N LEU A 14 1.47 -22.92 -18.35
CA LEU A 14 1.46 -23.30 -19.76
C LEU A 14 2.55 -24.33 -20.06
N GLN A 15 3.79 -24.06 -19.63
CA GLN A 15 4.94 -24.93 -19.86
C GLN A 15 4.75 -26.31 -19.23
N SER A 16 4.19 -26.38 -18.03
CA SER A 16 3.92 -27.66 -17.37
C SER A 16 3.02 -28.55 -18.25
N ARG A 17 2.07 -27.96 -18.98
CA ARG A 17 1.21 -28.69 -19.89
C ARG A 17 1.84 -28.99 -21.24
N PHE A 18 2.70 -28.11 -21.76
CA PHE A 18 3.46 -28.33 -23.00
C PHE A 18 4.42 -29.52 -22.90
N VAL A 19 5.00 -29.75 -21.73
CA VAL A 19 5.99 -30.82 -21.51
C VAL A 19 5.32 -32.19 -21.29
N GLU A 20 4.06 -32.23 -20.82
CA GLU A 20 3.31 -33.46 -20.55
C GLU A 20 2.66 -34.06 -21.81
N ARG A 21 3.49 -34.39 -22.80
CA ARG A 21 3.03 -34.94 -24.08
C ARG A 21 2.68 -36.43 -23.96
N PRO A 22 1.45 -36.85 -24.30
CA PRO A 22 1.08 -38.26 -24.38
C PRO A 22 1.92 -39.01 -25.42
N ALA A 23 2.22 -40.29 -25.15
CA ALA A 23 2.89 -41.15 -26.13
C ALA A 23 2.08 -41.21 -27.44
N GLY A 24 2.77 -41.10 -28.58
CA GLY A 24 2.16 -41.15 -29.91
C GLY A 24 1.51 -39.86 -30.43
N ARG A 25 1.42 -38.78 -29.63
CA ARG A 25 0.86 -37.49 -30.09
C ARG A 25 1.93 -36.62 -30.78
N PRO A 26 1.65 -36.05 -31.98
CA PRO A 26 2.54 -35.07 -32.62
C PRO A 26 2.79 -33.85 -31.73
N VAL A 27 3.98 -33.25 -31.82
CA VAL A 27 4.35 -32.07 -31.01
C VAL A 27 3.41 -30.91 -31.28
N ASP A 28 3.17 -30.59 -32.56
CA ASP A 28 2.31 -29.46 -32.97
C ASP A 28 0.88 -29.61 -32.43
N GLU A 29 0.27 -30.79 -32.58
CA GLU A 29 -1.07 -31.06 -32.06
C GLU A 29 -1.13 -30.98 -30.53
N HIS A 30 -0.07 -31.43 -29.85
CA HIS A 30 0.00 -31.35 -28.41
C HIS A 30 0.15 -29.91 -27.91
N GLN A 31 0.97 -29.09 -28.56
CA GLN A 31 1.12 -27.67 -28.22
C GLN A 31 -0.19 -26.89 -28.41
N VAL A 32 -0.93 -27.14 -29.50
CA VAL A 32 -2.26 -26.55 -29.71
C VAL A 32 -3.22 -26.98 -28.61
N PHE A 33 -3.22 -28.26 -28.26
CA PHE A 33 -4.04 -28.77 -27.16
C PHE A 33 -3.68 -28.16 -25.80
N ALA A 34 -2.39 -27.99 -25.51
CA ALA A 34 -1.95 -27.38 -24.27
C ALA A 34 -2.40 -25.91 -24.18
N LEU A 35 -2.30 -25.16 -25.30
CA LEU A 35 -2.81 -23.80 -25.40
C LEU A 35 -4.32 -23.74 -25.18
N THR A 36 -5.11 -24.56 -25.89
CA THR A 36 -6.57 -24.54 -25.75
C THR A 36 -7.03 -24.99 -24.36
N ASN A 37 -6.35 -25.98 -23.76
CA ASN A 37 -6.63 -26.45 -22.41
C ASN A 37 -6.37 -25.38 -21.35
N LYS A 38 -5.30 -24.59 -21.50
CA LYS A 38 -4.93 -23.54 -20.52
C LYS A 38 -5.51 -22.17 -20.85
N PHE A 39 -6.05 -21.97 -22.05
CA PHE A 39 -6.53 -20.67 -22.53
C PHE A 39 -7.53 -20.03 -21.57
N VAL A 40 -8.58 -20.76 -21.18
CA VAL A 40 -9.64 -20.22 -20.31
C VAL A 40 -9.10 -19.88 -18.92
N ALA A 41 -8.35 -20.80 -18.30
CA ALA A 41 -7.84 -20.60 -16.95
C ALA A 41 -6.83 -19.45 -16.87
N CYS A 42 -5.85 -19.40 -17.78
CA CYS A 42 -4.85 -18.32 -17.79
C CYS A 42 -5.47 -16.98 -18.21
N THR A 43 -6.44 -16.96 -19.13
CA THR A 43 -7.15 -15.72 -19.49
C THR A 43 -7.97 -15.20 -18.32
N ALA A 44 -8.75 -16.07 -17.67
CA ALA A 44 -9.54 -15.73 -16.50
C ALA A 44 -8.66 -15.15 -15.37
N SER A 45 -7.51 -15.78 -15.15
CA SER A 45 -6.51 -15.34 -14.17
C SER A 45 -5.94 -13.97 -14.48
N ILE A 46 -5.33 -13.80 -15.66
CA ILE A 46 -4.73 -12.51 -16.05
C ILE A 46 -5.80 -11.41 -16.06
N PHE A 47 -7.01 -11.71 -16.51
CA PHE A 47 -8.13 -10.76 -16.50
C PHE A 47 -8.53 -10.37 -15.08
N ALA A 48 -8.74 -11.34 -14.18
CA ALA A 48 -9.11 -11.07 -12.78
C ALA A 48 -8.02 -10.24 -12.09
N THR A 49 -6.74 -10.60 -12.26
CA THR A 49 -5.62 -9.83 -11.73
C THR A 49 -5.59 -8.42 -12.30
N ALA A 50 -5.71 -8.24 -13.62
CA ALA A 50 -5.67 -6.92 -14.26
C ALA A 50 -6.82 -6.02 -13.77
N VAL A 51 -8.02 -6.59 -13.64
CA VAL A 51 -9.21 -5.90 -13.13
C VAL A 51 -9.09 -5.58 -11.64
N GLY A 52 -8.51 -6.49 -10.84
CA GLY A 52 -8.17 -6.23 -9.43
C GLY A 52 -7.18 -5.07 -9.26
N PHE A 53 -6.12 -5.00 -10.05
CA PHE A 53 -5.21 -3.85 -10.04
C PHE A 53 -5.84 -2.57 -10.60
N ALA A 54 -6.71 -2.68 -11.61
CA ALA A 54 -7.48 -1.56 -12.13
C ALA A 54 -8.38 -0.91 -11.06
N ALA A 55 -8.87 -1.69 -10.08
CA ALA A 55 -9.65 -1.16 -8.96
C ALA A 55 -8.87 -0.14 -8.12
N LEU A 56 -7.54 -0.27 -8.04
CA LEU A 56 -6.69 0.69 -7.33
C LEU A 56 -6.66 2.07 -7.99
N MET A 57 -7.13 2.20 -9.24
CA MET A 57 -7.19 3.50 -9.91
C MET A 57 -8.19 4.46 -9.28
N VAL A 58 -9.14 3.95 -8.48
CA VAL A 58 -10.11 4.76 -7.73
C VAL A 58 -9.45 5.48 -6.54
N SER A 59 -8.25 5.04 -6.13
CA SER A 59 -7.53 5.67 -5.03
C SER A 59 -7.19 7.14 -5.31
N HIS A 60 -7.43 8.00 -4.32
CA HIS A 60 -6.97 9.39 -4.34
C HIS A 60 -5.46 9.53 -4.15
N ILE A 61 -4.78 8.47 -3.71
CA ILE A 61 -3.33 8.46 -3.51
C ILE A 61 -2.64 8.12 -4.83
N ARG A 62 -1.95 9.11 -5.41
CA ARG A 62 -1.33 9.03 -6.74
C ARG A 62 -0.43 7.79 -6.92
N PRO A 63 0.50 7.43 -6.00
CA PRO A 63 1.29 6.21 -6.13
C PRO A 63 0.48 4.91 -6.26
N ILE A 64 -0.64 4.81 -5.54
CA ILE A 64 -1.51 3.61 -5.57
C ILE A 64 -2.23 3.53 -6.91
N ARG A 65 -2.80 4.66 -7.36
CA ARG A 65 -3.48 4.76 -8.65
C ARG A 65 -2.56 4.48 -9.83
N GLU A 66 -1.36 5.06 -9.84
CA GLU A 66 -0.38 4.84 -10.90
C GLU A 66 0.08 3.39 -10.94
N MET A 67 0.35 2.76 -9.77
CA MET A 67 0.68 1.33 -9.73
C MET A 67 -0.46 0.48 -10.29
N GLY A 68 -1.72 0.75 -9.92
CA GLY A 68 -2.89 0.05 -10.44
C GLY A 68 -2.99 0.10 -11.96
N LEU A 69 -2.86 1.29 -12.54
CA LEU A 69 -2.92 1.51 -13.99
C LEU A 69 -1.80 0.76 -14.72
N TRP A 70 -0.54 0.94 -14.30
CA TRP A 70 0.60 0.35 -14.99
C TRP A 70 0.61 -1.17 -14.89
N VAL A 71 0.22 -1.74 -13.76
CA VAL A 71 0.11 -3.19 -13.60
C VAL A 71 -1.04 -3.75 -14.44
N ALA A 72 -2.21 -3.11 -14.46
CA ALA A 72 -3.35 -3.57 -15.25
C ALA A 72 -3.04 -3.58 -16.76
N VAL A 73 -2.45 -2.49 -17.28
CA VAL A 73 -2.01 -2.41 -18.70
C VAL A 73 -0.92 -3.44 -18.98
N GLY A 74 0.07 -3.56 -18.09
CA GLY A 74 1.14 -4.54 -18.22
C GLY A 74 0.63 -5.98 -18.29
N LEU A 75 -0.41 -6.32 -17.51
CA LEU A 75 -1.04 -7.63 -17.53
C LEU A 75 -1.85 -7.89 -18.80
N ALA A 76 -2.52 -6.87 -19.34
CA ALA A 76 -3.14 -6.99 -20.67
C ALA A 76 -2.10 -7.29 -21.76
N CYS A 77 -0.93 -6.63 -21.71
CA CYS A 77 0.20 -6.96 -22.58
C CYS A 77 0.75 -8.36 -22.31
N THR A 78 0.84 -8.79 -21.05
CA THR A 78 1.25 -10.16 -20.68
C THR A 78 0.35 -11.20 -21.33
N TRP A 79 -0.97 -11.00 -21.34
CA TRP A 79 -1.90 -11.92 -22.00
C TRP A 79 -1.57 -12.10 -23.49
N VAL A 80 -1.30 -11.00 -24.20
CA VAL A 80 -0.88 -11.04 -25.61
C VAL A 80 0.42 -11.83 -25.75
N VAL A 81 1.44 -11.52 -24.94
CA VAL A 81 2.75 -12.18 -24.98
C VAL A 81 2.65 -13.69 -24.70
N VAL A 82 1.85 -14.08 -23.71
CA VAL A 82 1.68 -15.47 -23.27
C VAL A 82 1.02 -16.33 -24.35
N PHE A 83 0.07 -15.79 -25.11
CA PHE A 83 -0.65 -16.56 -26.14
C PHE A 83 -0.13 -16.36 -27.56
N THR A 84 0.80 -15.44 -27.79
CA THR A 84 1.39 -15.20 -29.13
C THR A 84 2.90 -15.47 -29.15
N LEU A 85 3.68 -14.69 -28.39
CA LEU A 85 5.13 -14.76 -28.40
C LEU A 85 5.64 -16.06 -27.81
N PHE A 86 5.10 -16.51 -26.67
CA PHE A 86 5.54 -17.74 -26.03
C PHE A 86 5.41 -18.98 -26.94
N PRO A 87 4.24 -19.33 -27.52
CA PRO A 87 4.15 -20.48 -28.42
C PRO A 87 5.00 -20.32 -29.69
N ALA A 88 5.16 -19.10 -30.21
CA ALA A 88 6.07 -18.84 -31.33
C ALA A 88 7.53 -19.16 -30.96
N LEU A 89 7.99 -18.73 -29.79
CA LEU A 89 9.33 -19.03 -29.29
C LEU A 89 9.53 -20.52 -29.02
N GLN A 90 8.53 -21.23 -28.46
CA GLN A 90 8.62 -22.68 -28.27
C GLN A 90 8.83 -23.41 -29.61
N LYS A 91 8.16 -22.96 -30.67
CA LYS A 91 8.30 -23.53 -32.02
C LYS A 91 9.66 -23.21 -32.64
N VAL A 92 10.12 -21.96 -32.54
CA VAL A 92 11.42 -21.52 -33.09
C VAL A 92 12.59 -22.19 -32.38
N LEU A 93 12.54 -22.27 -31.05
CA LEU A 93 13.61 -22.83 -30.23
C LEU A 93 13.60 -24.37 -30.20
N ARG A 94 12.58 -25.01 -30.78
CA ARG A 94 12.39 -26.47 -30.78
C ARG A 94 12.55 -27.06 -29.38
N THR A 95 11.94 -26.41 -28.39
CA THR A 95 12.06 -26.78 -26.99
C THR A 95 11.63 -28.24 -26.79
N PRO A 96 12.43 -29.04 -26.07
CA PRO A 96 12.16 -30.46 -25.92
C PRO A 96 10.85 -30.68 -25.14
N THR A 97 9.88 -31.31 -25.79
CA THR A 97 8.71 -31.89 -25.11
C THR A 97 9.04 -33.32 -24.71
N GLU A 98 9.13 -33.60 -23.42
CA GLU A 98 9.39 -34.96 -22.92
C GLU A 98 8.25 -35.91 -23.37
N GLN A 99 8.62 -37.11 -23.82
CA GLN A 99 7.66 -38.20 -23.98
C GLN A 99 7.48 -38.86 -22.62
N GLU A 100 6.30 -38.70 -22.04
CA GLU A 100 5.76 -39.44 -20.89
C GLU A 100 6.80 -40.01 -19.90
N ARG A 101 7.68 -39.16 -19.34
CA ARG A 101 8.19 -39.45 -17.99
C ARG A 101 7.10 -38.98 -17.05
N ARG A 102 6.46 -39.92 -16.35
CA ARG A 102 5.60 -39.65 -15.19
C ARG A 102 6.44 -38.91 -14.13
N THR A 103 6.58 -37.60 -14.27
CA THR A 103 7.26 -36.73 -13.31
C THR A 103 6.28 -35.68 -12.79
N ALA A 104 5.09 -36.13 -12.39
CA ALA A 104 4.68 -35.69 -11.05
C ALA A 104 5.83 -36.16 -10.14
N GLY A 105 6.72 -35.24 -9.76
CA GLY A 105 7.87 -35.58 -8.92
C GLY A 105 7.36 -36.43 -7.76
N GLY A 106 8.06 -37.50 -7.39
CA GLY A 106 7.50 -38.52 -6.48
C GLY A 106 6.88 -37.95 -5.19
N TRP A 107 7.32 -36.75 -4.78
CA TRP A 107 6.71 -35.96 -3.71
C TRP A 107 5.27 -35.46 -4.00
N ILE A 108 4.92 -35.00 -5.22
CA ILE A 108 3.56 -34.59 -5.62
C ILE A 108 2.61 -35.79 -5.60
N VAL A 109 3.05 -36.95 -6.07
CA VAL A 109 2.24 -38.17 -6.04
C VAL A 109 1.93 -38.56 -4.60
N ARG A 110 2.94 -38.52 -3.72
CA ARG A 110 2.75 -38.74 -2.28
C ARG A 110 1.83 -37.71 -1.67
N LEU A 111 1.99 -36.43 -2.02
CA LEU A 111 1.14 -35.34 -1.54
C LEU A 111 -0.31 -35.56 -1.98
N ALA A 112 -0.55 -35.85 -3.26
CA ALA A 112 -1.88 -36.07 -3.81
C ALA A 112 -2.59 -37.30 -3.22
N GLY A 113 -1.85 -38.35 -2.83
CA GLY A 113 -2.41 -39.53 -2.17
C GLY A 113 -2.68 -39.34 -0.67
N TRP A 114 -1.94 -38.44 0.00
CA TRP A 114 -2.02 -38.26 1.46
C TRP A 114 -2.89 -37.05 1.87
N LEU A 115 -2.75 -35.94 1.17
CA LEU A 115 -3.30 -34.63 1.55
C LEU A 115 -4.84 -34.59 1.55
N PRO A 116 -5.57 -35.23 0.61
CA PRO A 116 -7.04 -35.29 0.68
C PRO A 116 -7.55 -35.96 1.97
N GLN A 117 -6.92 -37.05 2.39
CA GLN A 117 -7.30 -37.80 3.59
C GLN A 117 -6.87 -37.07 4.87
N ALA A 118 -5.66 -36.51 4.89
CA ALA A 118 -5.16 -35.72 6.00
C ALA A 118 -6.00 -34.46 6.22
N SER A 119 -6.35 -33.73 5.15
CA SER A 119 -7.20 -32.55 5.23
C SER A 119 -8.61 -32.87 5.72
N TRP A 120 -9.18 -34.04 5.37
CA TRP A 120 -10.45 -34.48 5.95
C TRP A 120 -10.32 -34.77 7.44
N ARG A 121 -9.28 -35.51 7.85
CA ARG A 121 -9.07 -35.90 9.26
C ARG A 121 -8.86 -34.69 10.17
N TRP A 122 -8.15 -33.68 9.68
CA TRP A 122 -7.82 -32.45 10.42
C TRP A 122 -8.69 -31.25 10.02
N ARG A 123 -9.83 -31.45 9.36
CA ARG A 123 -10.60 -30.35 8.76
C ARG A 123 -11.01 -29.25 9.75
N TRP A 124 -11.52 -29.64 10.92
CA TRP A 124 -11.95 -28.70 11.97
C TRP A 124 -10.80 -27.90 12.57
N PRO A 125 -9.68 -28.52 13.04
CA PRO A 125 -8.56 -27.74 13.55
C PRO A 125 -7.90 -26.89 12.46
N LEU A 126 -7.78 -27.36 11.21
CA LEU A 126 -7.21 -26.57 10.11
C LEU A 126 -8.02 -25.31 9.82
N VAL A 127 -9.34 -25.45 9.65
CA VAL A 127 -10.22 -24.30 9.38
C VAL A 127 -10.33 -23.41 10.61
N GLY A 128 -10.49 -23.98 11.81
CA GLY A 128 -10.59 -23.23 13.06
C GLY A 128 -9.33 -22.41 13.35
N ALA A 129 -8.15 -23.01 13.22
CA ALA A 129 -6.87 -22.30 13.41
C ALA A 129 -6.66 -21.22 12.34
N SER A 130 -7.01 -21.49 11.08
CA SER A 130 -6.88 -20.51 10.00
C SER A 130 -7.80 -19.30 10.23
N LEU A 131 -9.05 -19.53 10.65
CA LEU A 131 -10.00 -18.48 11.00
C LEU A 131 -9.55 -17.69 12.23
N ALA A 132 -9.03 -18.36 13.26
CA ALA A 132 -8.52 -17.70 14.46
C ALA A 132 -7.31 -16.80 14.13
N LEU A 133 -6.35 -17.29 13.34
CA LEU A 133 -5.20 -16.51 12.89
C LEU A 133 -5.62 -15.32 12.02
N ALA A 134 -6.56 -15.52 11.09
CA ALA A 134 -7.12 -14.45 10.27
C ALA A 134 -7.85 -13.40 11.13
N ALA A 135 -8.63 -13.83 12.13
CA ALA A 135 -9.30 -12.93 13.07
C ALA A 135 -8.30 -12.13 13.92
N CYS A 136 -7.24 -12.77 14.42
CA CYS A 136 -6.14 -12.09 15.11
C CYS A 136 -5.45 -11.07 14.19
N GLY A 137 -5.24 -11.41 12.91
CA GLY A 137 -4.71 -10.50 11.90
C GLY A 137 -5.61 -9.30 11.63
N GLY A 138 -6.92 -9.53 11.50
CA GLY A 138 -7.92 -8.47 11.37
C GLY A 138 -7.94 -7.55 12.59
N GLY A 139 -7.95 -8.11 13.81
CA GLY A 139 -7.85 -7.36 15.05
C GLY A 139 -6.52 -6.60 15.21
N ALA A 140 -5.42 -7.15 14.69
CA ALA A 140 -4.12 -6.47 14.67
C ALA A 140 -4.12 -5.25 13.74
N LEU A 141 -4.78 -5.36 12.58
CA LEU A 141 -4.90 -4.30 11.58
C LEU A 141 -5.86 -3.19 12.03
N PHE A 142 -7.13 -3.55 12.28
CA PHE A 142 -8.21 -2.60 12.57
C PHE A 142 -8.29 -2.19 14.05
N GLY A 143 -7.59 -2.91 14.93
CA GLY A 143 -7.79 -2.79 16.36
C GLY A 143 -9.04 -3.54 16.82
N VAL A 144 -9.12 -3.74 18.13
CA VAL A 144 -10.30 -4.27 18.82
C VAL A 144 -10.69 -3.22 19.86
N PRO A 145 -11.88 -2.61 19.78
CA PRO A 145 -12.30 -1.56 20.70
C PRO A 145 -12.11 -1.96 22.17
N GLY A 146 -11.36 -1.17 22.94
CA GLY A 146 -11.07 -1.41 24.35
C GLY A 146 -9.93 -2.41 24.65
N PHE A 147 -9.41 -3.13 23.66
CA PHE A 147 -8.36 -4.15 23.86
C PHE A 147 -7.07 -3.84 23.10
N VAL A 148 -7.18 -3.49 21.82
CA VAL A 148 -6.02 -3.33 20.92
C VAL A 148 -6.22 -2.11 20.05
N ALA A 149 -5.30 -1.14 20.13
CA ALA A 149 -5.32 0.01 19.22
C ALA A 149 -5.04 -0.44 17.77
N PRO A 150 -5.64 0.21 16.75
CA PRO A 150 -5.34 -0.03 15.34
C PRO A 150 -3.84 0.09 15.03
N MET A 151 -3.38 -0.56 13.95
CA MET A 151 -1.97 -0.43 13.55
C MET A 151 -1.62 1.01 13.19
N ARG A 152 -0.47 1.48 13.70
CA ARG A 152 0.03 2.83 13.42
C ARG A 152 0.54 2.94 11.99
N ILE A 153 0.32 4.09 11.37
CA ILE A 153 0.86 4.41 10.05
C ILE A 153 2.12 5.26 10.19
N LEU A 154 3.16 4.85 9.48
CA LEU A 154 4.39 5.59 9.29
C LEU A 154 4.22 6.59 8.14
N THR A 155 4.13 7.87 8.51
CA THR A 155 4.05 9.01 7.57
C THR A 155 5.29 9.89 7.59
N ASP A 156 6.18 9.70 8.57
CA ASP A 156 7.44 10.44 8.67
C ASP A 156 8.46 9.89 7.66
N PRO A 157 8.90 10.68 6.68
CA PRO A 157 9.89 10.25 5.69
C PRO A 157 11.27 9.99 6.31
N VAL A 158 11.61 10.60 7.44
CA VAL A 158 12.90 10.33 8.13
C VAL A 158 12.92 8.88 8.63
N GLN A 159 11.79 8.37 9.10
CA GLN A 159 11.65 6.97 9.54
C GLN A 159 11.66 5.98 8.35
N TYR A 160 11.57 6.45 7.11
CA TYR A 160 11.74 5.59 5.93
C TYR A 160 13.21 5.34 5.60
N MET A 161 14.13 6.08 6.23
CA MET A 161 15.56 5.92 6.07
C MET A 161 16.07 4.77 6.92
N SER A 162 17.20 4.17 6.53
CA SER A 162 17.87 3.21 7.40
C SER A 162 18.28 3.90 8.70
N HIS A 163 17.95 3.28 9.85
CA HIS A 163 18.31 3.80 11.17
C HIS A 163 19.83 3.77 11.46
N THR A 164 20.60 3.11 10.59
CA THR A 164 22.07 3.09 10.64
C THR A 164 22.71 4.11 9.70
N ALA A 165 21.95 4.79 8.85
CA ALA A 165 22.49 5.78 7.92
C ALA A 165 23.01 7.01 8.68
N PRO A 166 24.18 7.58 8.30
CA PRO A 166 24.72 8.79 8.94
C PRO A 166 23.70 9.93 8.97
N LEU A 167 23.00 10.16 7.84
CA LEU A 167 21.99 11.21 7.74
C LEU A 167 20.82 11.02 8.73
N TYR A 168 20.38 9.78 8.98
CA TYR A 168 19.32 9.53 9.98
C TYR A 168 19.81 9.88 11.40
N LEU A 169 21.04 9.46 11.74
CA LEU A 169 21.64 9.72 13.05
C LEU A 169 21.88 11.22 13.27
N ASP A 170 22.34 11.93 12.24
CA ASP A 170 22.55 13.38 12.28
C ASP A 170 21.22 14.12 12.48
N ILE A 171 20.17 13.76 11.73
CA ILE A 171 18.82 14.35 11.91
C ILE A 171 18.32 14.12 13.34
N GLN A 172 18.47 12.90 13.88
CA GLN A 172 18.06 12.58 15.25
C GLN A 172 18.86 13.36 16.31
N ARG A 173 20.15 13.61 16.05
CA ARG A 173 21.00 14.41 16.94
C ARG A 173 20.62 15.89 16.88
N PHE A 174 20.44 16.44 15.69
CA PHE A 174 20.03 17.84 15.50
C PHE A 174 18.65 18.11 16.10
N GLY A 175 17.69 17.20 15.92
CA GLY A 175 16.33 17.33 16.44
C GLY A 175 16.21 17.47 17.96
N ARG A 176 17.26 17.09 18.72
CA ARG A 176 17.33 17.30 20.18
C ARG A 176 17.81 18.70 20.58
N ILE A 177 18.51 19.38 19.67
CA ILE A 177 19.17 20.66 19.92
C ILE A 177 18.31 21.82 19.41
N ILE A 178 17.63 21.64 18.28
CA ILE A 178 16.85 22.70 17.66
C ILE A 178 15.39 22.72 18.17
N PRO A 179 14.72 23.89 18.17
CA PRO A 179 13.37 24.06 18.71
C PRO A 179 12.30 23.20 18.03
N GLY A 180 12.59 22.63 16.86
CA GLY A 180 11.72 21.76 16.10
C GLY A 180 12.23 21.57 14.67
N LEU A 181 11.80 20.49 14.02
CA LEU A 181 12.03 20.22 12.59
C LEU A 181 10.74 20.34 11.77
N SER A 182 9.60 20.55 12.44
CA SER A 182 8.28 20.60 11.83
C SER A 182 7.91 22.05 11.54
N VAL A 183 7.81 22.39 10.26
CA VAL A 183 7.51 23.74 9.78
C VAL A 183 6.07 23.80 9.28
N THR A 184 5.32 24.76 9.81
CA THR A 184 3.95 25.08 9.39
C THR A 184 3.91 26.56 9.02
N ASP A 185 3.40 26.90 7.85
CA ASP A 185 3.28 28.29 7.42
C ASP A 185 1.84 28.75 7.55
N VAL A 186 1.64 29.90 8.19
CA VAL A 186 0.36 30.61 8.20
C VAL A 186 0.39 31.58 7.03
N TRP A 187 -0.24 31.19 5.92
CA TRP A 187 -0.32 31.99 4.71
C TRP A 187 -1.51 32.94 4.78
N LEU A 188 -1.27 34.21 4.51
CA LEU A 188 -2.24 35.29 4.58
C LEU A 188 -2.38 35.91 3.19
N GLN A 189 -3.61 36.02 2.70
CA GLN A 189 -3.93 36.61 1.41
C GLN A 189 -4.91 37.77 1.59
N GLY A 190 -4.50 38.98 1.25
CA GLY A 190 -5.30 40.21 1.34
C GLY A 190 -5.38 40.95 0.00
N GLY A 191 -5.73 42.24 0.08
CA GLY A 191 -5.76 43.15 -1.07
C GLY A 191 -4.37 43.62 -1.51
N VAL A 192 -4.29 44.27 -2.68
CA VAL A 192 -3.02 44.86 -3.15
C VAL A 192 -2.58 45.95 -2.17
N GLY A 193 -1.33 45.89 -1.71
CA GLY A 193 -0.77 46.83 -0.74
C GLY A 193 -1.13 46.55 0.72
N SER A 194 -2.07 45.64 1.02
CA SER A 194 -2.62 45.54 2.38
C SER A 194 -1.59 45.09 3.42
N VAL A 195 -0.52 44.38 3.04
CA VAL A 195 0.52 43.94 3.98
C VAL A 195 1.37 45.11 4.50
N SER A 196 1.54 46.19 3.73
CA SER A 196 2.35 47.34 4.16
C SER A 196 1.60 48.32 5.06
N GLU A 197 0.30 48.12 5.29
CA GLU A 197 -0.48 49.01 6.15
C GLU A 197 0.05 48.98 7.60
N PRO A 198 0.21 50.15 8.27
CA PRO A 198 0.77 50.22 9.62
C PRO A 198 0.01 49.37 10.65
N ASP A 199 -1.33 49.37 10.56
CA ASP A 199 -2.20 48.60 11.45
C ASP A 199 -2.06 47.10 11.17
N VAL A 200 -1.94 46.69 9.90
CA VAL A 200 -1.71 45.28 9.54
C VAL A 200 -0.36 44.80 10.05
N LEU A 201 0.73 45.55 9.82
CA LEU A 201 2.05 45.17 10.34
C LEU A 201 2.06 45.04 11.86
N THR A 202 1.37 45.95 12.56
CA THR A 202 1.25 45.88 14.02
C THR A 202 0.42 44.66 14.46
N GLY A 203 -0.69 44.38 13.79
CA GLY A 203 -1.50 43.20 14.04
C GLY A 203 -0.73 41.90 13.82
N LEU A 204 0.07 41.83 12.74
CA LEU A 204 0.94 40.69 12.46
C LEU A 204 2.02 40.51 13.53
N HIS A 205 2.59 41.62 14.03
CA HIS A 205 3.57 41.58 15.11
C HIS A 205 2.96 41.00 16.40
N GLU A 206 1.78 41.50 16.80
CA GLU A 206 1.06 41.01 17.98
C GLU A 206 0.67 39.53 17.84
N PHE A 207 0.15 39.14 16.67
CA PHE A 207 -0.18 37.75 16.37
C PHE A 207 1.06 36.85 16.48
N GLN A 208 2.20 37.28 15.94
CA GLN A 208 3.45 36.54 16.03
C GLN A 208 3.92 36.39 17.48
N GLN A 209 3.83 37.43 18.31
CA GLN A 209 4.20 37.35 19.73
C GLN A 209 3.32 36.37 20.50
N VAL A 210 2.02 36.35 20.24
CA VAL A 210 1.10 35.39 20.87
C VAL A 210 1.43 33.95 20.43
N LEU A 211 1.76 33.75 19.15
CA LEU A 211 2.22 32.44 18.68
C LEU A 211 3.52 32.01 19.35
N GLU A 212 4.52 32.90 19.49
CA GLU A 212 5.79 32.60 20.17
C GLU A 212 5.62 32.30 21.66
N ALA A 213 4.61 32.91 22.32
CA ALA A 213 4.29 32.67 23.72
C ALA A 213 3.59 31.31 23.96
N ASP A 214 3.05 30.68 22.91
CA ASP A 214 2.40 29.37 23.02
C ASP A 214 3.43 28.27 23.31
N PRO A 215 3.29 27.48 24.39
CA PRO A 215 4.24 26.44 24.76
C PRO A 215 4.46 25.35 23.70
N ALA A 216 3.53 25.19 22.75
CA ALA A 216 3.66 24.22 21.65
C ALA A 216 4.48 24.75 20.47
N VAL A 217 4.74 26.05 20.42
CA VAL A 217 5.50 26.72 19.36
C VAL A 217 6.94 26.93 19.83
N GLY A 218 7.90 26.51 19.00
CA GLY A 218 9.32 26.71 19.26
C GLY A 218 9.82 28.07 18.78
N ALA A 219 9.28 28.55 17.65
CA ALA A 219 9.52 29.88 17.12
C ALA A 219 8.41 30.24 16.12
N ALA A 220 8.09 31.54 16.00
CA ALA A 220 7.32 32.07 14.87
C ALA A 220 8.17 33.13 14.16
N ILE A 221 8.29 33.01 12.84
CA ILE A 221 9.17 33.86 12.03
C ILE A 221 8.32 34.44 10.90
N GLY A 222 8.19 35.75 10.86
CA GLY A 222 7.42 36.44 9.84
C GLY A 222 8.13 37.70 9.32
N PRO A 223 7.43 38.52 8.51
CA PRO A 223 7.97 39.80 8.04
C PRO A 223 8.34 40.73 9.20
N THR A 224 7.60 40.68 10.31
CA THR A 224 7.84 41.51 11.49
C THR A 224 9.11 41.13 12.26
N THR A 225 9.53 39.86 12.22
CA THR A 225 10.83 39.44 12.76
C THR A 225 11.97 40.11 12.01
N LEU A 226 11.91 40.10 10.67
CA LEU A 226 12.94 40.69 9.83
C LEU A 226 12.97 42.22 9.97
N LEU A 227 11.81 42.86 10.05
CA LEU A 227 11.74 44.29 10.33
C LEU A 227 12.41 44.67 11.66
N ARG A 228 12.12 43.94 12.74
CA ARG A 228 12.77 44.14 14.04
C ARG A 228 14.28 43.92 13.96
N LEU A 229 14.73 42.92 13.22
CA LEU A 229 16.15 42.64 13.02
C LEU A 229 16.85 43.77 12.25
N VAL A 230 16.24 44.26 11.16
CA VAL A 230 16.79 45.37 10.38
C VAL A 230 16.89 46.64 11.24
N ARG A 231 15.85 46.96 12.02
CA ARG A 231 15.87 48.09 12.97
C ARG A 231 16.98 47.96 14.00
N TYR A 232 17.13 46.76 14.58
CA TYR A 232 18.18 46.47 15.55
C TYR A 232 19.58 46.69 14.95
N LEU A 233 19.81 46.16 13.73
CA LEU A 233 21.07 46.35 13.00
C LEU A 233 21.33 47.81 12.61
N ALA A 234 20.27 48.58 12.34
CA ALA A 234 20.33 50.02 12.08
C ALA A 234 20.54 50.88 13.35
N GLY A 235 20.62 50.26 14.54
CA GLY A 235 20.84 50.95 15.81
C GLY A 235 19.58 51.52 16.47
N ALA A 236 18.39 51.24 15.92
CA ALA A 236 17.10 51.71 16.44
C ALA A 236 16.48 50.78 17.52
N GLY A 237 17.19 49.71 17.90
CA GLY A 237 16.70 48.67 18.82
C GLY A 237 15.73 47.68 18.16
N ASP A 238 15.31 46.65 18.91
CA ASP A 238 14.42 45.58 18.42
C ASP A 238 12.95 45.75 18.83
N GLY A 239 12.62 46.83 19.55
CA GLY A 239 11.27 47.13 20.00
C GLY A 239 10.33 47.54 18.87
N TRP A 240 9.05 47.16 19.00
CA TRP A 240 7.99 47.59 18.08
C TRP A 240 7.51 49.00 18.42
N PRO A 241 7.37 49.93 17.44
CA PRO A 241 6.88 51.28 17.70
C PRO A 241 5.48 51.31 18.32
N THR A 242 5.32 52.08 19.40
CA THR A 242 4.02 52.22 20.10
C THR A 242 3.27 53.46 19.66
N ASP A 243 3.98 54.50 19.23
CA ASP A 243 3.42 55.74 18.69
C ASP A 243 3.05 55.60 17.21
N ARG A 244 2.10 56.43 16.78
CA ARG A 244 1.54 56.39 15.41
C ARG A 244 2.58 56.75 14.36
N GLU A 245 3.38 57.78 14.59
CA GLU A 245 4.40 58.27 13.66
C GLU A 245 5.46 57.19 13.39
N GLY A 246 5.94 56.51 14.43
CA GLY A 246 6.87 55.40 14.31
C GLY A 246 6.30 54.19 13.55
N ARG A 247 4.99 53.91 13.66
CA ARG A 247 4.32 52.84 12.88
C ARG A 247 4.16 53.21 11.40
N GLU A 248 3.81 54.46 11.11
CA GLU A 248 3.69 54.97 9.73
C GLU A 248 5.06 54.98 9.04
N GLN A 249 6.12 55.40 9.74
CA GLN A 249 7.49 55.35 9.21
C GLN A 249 7.94 53.90 8.96
N LEU A 250 7.64 52.98 9.88
CA LEU A 250 7.98 51.56 9.72
C LEU A 250 7.31 50.94 8.49
N ALA A 251 6.05 51.28 8.24
CA ALA A 251 5.30 50.85 7.07
C ALA A 251 5.93 51.38 5.76
N ALA A 252 6.31 52.66 5.73
CA ALA A 252 6.97 53.26 4.57
C ALA A 252 8.33 52.59 4.30
N ASP A 253 9.14 52.36 5.34
CA ASP A 253 10.43 51.68 5.22
C ASP A 253 10.25 50.24 4.74
N PHE A 254 9.20 49.54 5.22
CA PHE A 254 8.91 48.16 4.84
C PHE A 254 8.68 47.99 3.34
N GLU A 255 7.95 48.90 2.67
CA GLU A 255 7.74 48.82 1.22
C GLU A 255 9.05 48.89 0.44
N GLY A 256 9.93 49.82 0.83
CA GLY A 256 11.27 49.94 0.26
C GLY A 256 12.12 48.70 0.50
N LEU A 257 12.11 48.17 1.73
CA LEU A 257 12.85 46.98 2.11
C LEU A 257 12.37 45.72 1.37
N VAL A 258 11.07 45.55 1.11
CA VAL A 258 10.59 44.39 0.34
C VAL A 258 11.15 44.41 -1.09
N ALA A 259 11.36 45.59 -1.67
CA ALA A 259 11.95 45.70 -2.99
C ALA A 259 13.45 45.35 -3.01
N THR A 260 14.20 45.63 -1.93
CA THR A 260 15.66 45.50 -1.90
C THR A 260 16.19 44.28 -1.16
N GLU A 261 15.45 43.74 -0.18
CA GLU A 261 15.90 42.68 0.72
C GLU A 261 15.37 41.30 0.29
N PRO A 262 16.21 40.41 -0.28
CA PRO A 262 15.77 39.09 -0.73
C PRO A 262 15.21 38.22 0.40
N MET A 263 15.65 38.44 1.64
CA MET A 263 15.16 37.71 2.80
C MET A 263 13.71 38.06 3.12
N LEU A 264 13.31 39.32 2.97
CA LEU A 264 11.95 39.80 3.21
C LEU A 264 10.99 39.34 2.12
N GLN A 265 11.48 39.27 0.87
CA GLN A 265 10.76 38.69 -0.28
C GLN A 265 10.42 37.21 -0.12
N ARG A 266 11.11 36.49 0.79
CA ARG A 266 10.71 35.12 1.12
C ARG A 266 9.41 35.09 1.89
N PHE A 267 9.10 36.10 2.69
CA PHE A 267 7.90 36.14 3.54
C PHE A 267 6.76 36.92 2.89
N VAL A 268 7.06 37.91 2.05
CA VAL A 268 6.08 38.85 1.48
C VAL A 268 6.18 38.84 -0.03
N GLN A 269 5.03 38.79 -0.71
CA GLN A 269 4.99 38.83 -2.16
C GLN A 269 5.50 40.19 -2.68
N PRO A 270 6.56 40.23 -3.51
CA PRO A 270 7.09 41.47 -4.04
C PRO A 270 6.09 42.14 -4.97
N HIS A 271 6.19 43.47 -5.07
CA HIS A 271 5.39 44.37 -5.92
C HIS A 271 3.92 44.53 -5.53
N THR A 272 3.19 43.43 -5.31
CA THR A 272 1.76 43.51 -4.98
C THR A 272 1.52 43.70 -3.49
N LEU A 273 2.42 43.23 -2.62
CA LEU A 273 2.30 43.27 -1.16
C LEU A 273 0.94 42.74 -0.66
N ALA A 274 0.34 41.81 -1.41
CA ALA A 274 -0.99 41.28 -1.12
C ALA A 274 -0.94 40.00 -0.30
N GLN A 275 0.22 39.36 -0.23
CA GLN A 275 0.39 38.07 0.41
C GLN A 275 1.60 38.09 1.31
N THR A 276 1.45 37.47 2.48
CA THR A 276 2.53 37.28 3.43
C THR A 276 2.37 35.94 4.14
N HIS A 277 3.40 35.46 4.83
CA HIS A 277 3.26 34.33 5.72
C HIS A 277 4.08 34.46 7.00
N VAL A 278 3.63 33.72 8.01
CA VAL A 278 4.35 33.51 9.27
C VAL A 278 4.70 32.03 9.39
N THR A 279 5.99 31.73 9.42
CA THR A 279 6.53 30.39 9.59
C THR A 279 6.56 30.02 11.07
N VAL A 280 5.78 29.02 11.45
CA VAL A 280 5.68 28.46 12.81
C VAL A 280 6.48 27.17 12.89
N VAL A 281 7.55 27.19 13.69
CA VAL A 281 8.42 26.02 13.93
C VAL A 281 7.95 25.32 15.19
N THR A 282 7.65 24.03 15.09
CA THR A 282 7.18 23.23 16.24
C THR A 282 7.91 21.90 16.36
N ARG A 283 7.82 21.28 17.54
CA ARG A 283 8.29 19.91 17.79
C ARG A 283 7.25 18.85 17.44
N THR A 284 6.08 19.27 17.00
CA THR A 284 4.94 18.38 16.79
C THR A 284 5.05 17.68 15.44
N ALA A 285 5.19 16.36 15.47
CA ALA A 285 5.26 15.50 14.28
C ALA A 285 4.01 14.61 14.10
N GLU A 286 3.18 14.48 15.12
CA GLU A 286 2.02 13.58 15.11
C GLU A 286 0.75 14.30 14.64
N HIS A 287 -0.12 13.53 13.97
CA HIS A 287 -1.36 14.02 13.39
C HIS A 287 -2.26 14.75 14.40
N GLU A 288 -2.54 14.14 15.56
CA GLU A 288 -3.39 14.75 16.59
C GLU A 288 -2.76 16.02 17.17
N GLY A 289 -1.44 16.04 17.31
CA GLY A 289 -0.71 17.23 17.73
C GLY A 289 -0.86 18.37 16.73
N PHE A 290 -0.82 18.06 15.44
CA PHE A 290 -1.05 19.05 14.39
C PHE A 290 -2.48 19.60 14.42
N VAL A 291 -3.51 18.76 14.59
CA VAL A 291 -4.89 19.23 14.71
C VAL A 291 -5.03 20.24 15.85
N ARG A 292 -4.49 19.90 17.04
CA ARG A 292 -4.47 20.82 18.19
C ARG A 292 -3.69 22.11 17.91
N LEU A 293 -2.56 22.03 17.21
CA LEU A 293 -1.78 23.20 16.83
C LEU A 293 -2.55 24.09 15.86
N ALA A 294 -3.18 23.52 14.84
CA ALA A 294 -3.95 24.25 13.85
C ALA A 294 -5.15 24.96 14.50
N ASP A 295 -5.85 24.30 15.42
CA ASP A 295 -6.95 24.92 16.17
C ASP A 295 -6.48 26.05 17.07
N ARG A 296 -5.31 25.91 17.72
CA ARG A 296 -4.69 27.01 18.48
C ARG A 296 -4.30 28.19 17.59
N ILE A 297 -3.66 27.94 16.44
CA ILE A 297 -3.29 29.00 15.48
C ILE A 297 -4.54 29.75 15.01
N ARG A 298 -5.64 29.04 14.71
CA ARG A 298 -6.91 29.67 14.33
C ARG A 298 -7.49 30.51 15.46
N GLY A 299 -7.53 29.99 16.69
CA GLY A 299 -8.00 30.75 17.85
C GLY A 299 -7.19 32.03 18.08
N HIS A 300 -5.86 31.93 18.04
CA HIS A 300 -4.97 33.09 18.18
C HIS A 300 -5.15 34.11 17.04
N TRP A 301 -5.49 33.64 15.83
CA TRP A 301 -5.79 34.50 14.69
C TRP A 301 -7.11 35.23 14.87
N ASP A 302 -8.17 34.53 15.29
CA ASP A 302 -9.48 35.11 15.55
C ASP A 302 -9.40 36.19 16.65
N ASP A 303 -8.63 35.92 17.71
CA ASP A 303 -8.34 36.89 18.77
C ASP A 303 -7.54 38.09 18.27
N ALA A 304 -6.59 37.88 17.34
CA ALA A 304 -5.82 38.97 16.73
C ALA A 304 -6.69 39.85 15.83
N VAL A 305 -7.60 39.26 15.04
CA VAL A 305 -8.58 39.99 14.21
C VAL A 305 -9.55 40.78 15.09
N ALA A 306 -9.96 40.24 16.24
CA ALA A 306 -10.82 40.95 17.18
C ALA A 306 -10.13 42.17 17.82
N ARG A 307 -8.83 42.10 18.10
CA ARG A 307 -8.04 43.23 18.60
C ARG A 307 -7.69 44.24 17.50
N ASN A 308 -7.45 43.75 16.29
CA ASN A 308 -7.04 44.56 15.16
C ASN A 308 -7.88 44.22 13.90
N PRO A 309 -8.98 44.96 13.67
CA PRO A 309 -9.89 44.69 12.56
C PRO A 309 -9.26 44.74 11.17
N ALA A 310 -8.11 45.42 10.98
CA ALA A 310 -7.40 45.47 9.69
C ALA A 310 -6.93 44.08 9.22
N LEU A 311 -6.69 43.15 10.16
CA LEU A 311 -6.38 41.76 9.82
C LEU A 311 -7.57 41.01 9.22
N GLY A 312 -8.80 41.49 9.42
CA GLY A 312 -10.03 40.88 8.93
C GLY A 312 -10.14 40.83 7.40
N GLU A 313 -9.36 41.64 6.68
CA GLU A 313 -9.29 41.61 5.22
C GLU A 313 -8.49 40.41 4.68
N PHE A 314 -7.70 39.76 5.53
CA PHE A 314 -6.85 38.64 5.13
C PHE A 314 -7.57 37.31 5.26
N ARG A 315 -7.53 36.52 4.19
CA ARG A 315 -7.86 35.10 4.23
C ARG A 315 -6.65 34.32 4.75
N MET A 316 -6.80 33.71 5.92
CA MET A 316 -5.77 32.87 6.54
C MET A 316 -5.89 31.39 6.09
N GLN A 317 -4.76 30.80 5.72
CA GLN A 317 -4.62 29.38 5.41
C GLN A 317 -3.38 28.79 6.08
N ILE A 318 -3.55 27.68 6.80
CA ILE A 318 -2.44 26.92 7.38
C ILE A 318 -1.91 25.94 6.32
N VAL A 319 -0.67 26.13 5.89
CA VAL A 319 0.01 25.38 4.84
C VAL A 319 1.37 24.86 5.33
N GLY A 320 2.09 24.11 4.48
CA GLY A 320 3.39 23.52 4.83
C GLY A 320 3.39 21.99 4.88
N LEU A 321 4.56 21.41 5.16
CA LEU A 321 4.77 19.96 5.13
C LEU A 321 4.05 19.24 6.27
N ALA A 322 3.99 19.84 7.46
CA ALA A 322 3.28 19.27 8.60
C ALA A 322 1.76 19.08 8.35
N PRO A 323 1.00 20.10 7.89
CA PRO A 323 -0.40 19.91 7.51
C PRO A 323 -0.57 18.88 6.40
N LEU A 324 0.33 18.87 5.42
CA LEU A 324 0.29 17.90 4.33
C LEU A 324 0.46 16.47 4.85
N HIS A 325 1.45 16.23 5.73
CA HIS A 325 1.68 14.92 6.36
C HIS A 325 0.51 14.49 7.24
N ALA A 326 -0.06 15.41 8.01
CA ALA A 326 -1.26 15.17 8.81
C ALA A 326 -2.46 14.80 7.94
N LYS A 327 -2.70 15.53 6.85
CA LYS A 327 -3.78 15.25 5.89
C LYS A 327 -3.56 13.94 5.15
N MET A 328 -2.32 13.62 4.80
CA MET A 328 -1.97 12.31 4.26
C MET A 328 -2.31 11.22 5.27
N ALA A 329 -1.88 11.33 6.53
CA ALA A 329 -2.15 10.35 7.59
C ALA A 329 -3.66 10.08 7.78
N GLN A 330 -4.48 11.14 7.86
CA GLN A 330 -5.94 11.02 8.01
C GLN A 330 -6.60 10.30 6.85
N ASN A 331 -6.23 10.66 5.62
CA ASN A 331 -6.88 10.12 4.42
C ASN A 331 -6.30 8.77 4.01
N LEU A 332 -5.15 8.37 4.58
CA LEU A 332 -4.52 7.11 4.25
C LEU A 332 -5.42 5.95 4.66
N VAL A 333 -5.76 5.79 5.95
CA VAL A 333 -6.56 4.65 6.48
C VAL A 333 -7.87 4.44 5.71
N PRO A 334 -8.76 5.45 5.57
CA PRO A 334 -10.03 5.25 4.89
C PRO A 334 -9.82 4.84 3.43
N THR A 335 -8.89 5.50 2.74
CA THR A 335 -8.51 5.13 1.36
C THR A 335 -7.98 3.69 1.28
N LEU A 336 -7.33 3.16 2.33
CA LEU A 336 -6.92 1.75 2.38
C LEU A 336 -8.13 0.82 2.35
N VAL A 337 -9.07 1.07 3.26
CA VAL A 337 -10.24 0.21 3.43
C VAL A 337 -11.07 0.24 2.16
N ASP A 338 -11.31 1.44 1.62
CA ASP A 338 -12.10 1.61 0.41
C ASP A 338 -11.44 0.95 -0.80
N SER A 339 -10.14 1.18 -1.01
CA SER A 339 -9.42 0.62 -2.17
C SER A 339 -9.30 -0.90 -2.06
N PHE A 340 -9.03 -1.44 -0.87
CA PHE A 340 -8.93 -2.89 -0.65
C PHE A 340 -10.29 -3.57 -0.77
N ALA A 341 -11.33 -3.02 -0.14
CA ALA A 341 -12.69 -3.54 -0.24
C ALA A 341 -13.19 -3.50 -1.69
N LEU A 342 -12.90 -2.43 -2.42
CA LEU A 342 -13.21 -2.34 -3.85
C LEU A 342 -12.44 -3.41 -4.64
N THR A 343 -11.16 -3.63 -4.36
CA THR A 343 -10.35 -4.66 -5.02
C THR A 343 -10.94 -6.05 -4.79
N VAL A 344 -11.25 -6.38 -3.53
CA VAL A 344 -11.92 -7.64 -3.15
C VAL A 344 -13.25 -7.79 -3.88
N LEU A 345 -14.08 -6.74 -3.92
CA LEU A 345 -15.38 -6.78 -4.59
C LEU A 345 -15.26 -6.96 -6.10
N VAL A 346 -14.31 -6.27 -6.72
CA VAL A 346 -14.05 -6.31 -8.16
C VAL A 346 -13.51 -7.68 -8.58
N ILE A 347 -12.58 -8.24 -7.82
CA ILE A 347 -12.07 -9.59 -8.00
C ILE A 347 -13.17 -10.63 -7.82
N PHE A 348 -13.94 -10.51 -6.73
CA PHE A 348 -15.10 -11.37 -6.52
C PHE A 348 -16.06 -11.29 -7.71
N GLY A 349 -16.26 -10.08 -8.25
CA GLY A 349 -16.95 -9.80 -9.50
C GLY A 349 -16.38 -10.53 -10.72
N ALA A 350 -15.07 -10.48 -10.92
CA ALA A 350 -14.39 -11.22 -11.99
C ALA A 350 -14.60 -12.73 -11.82
N PHE A 351 -14.50 -13.24 -10.58
CA PHE A 351 -14.76 -14.64 -10.28
C PHE A 351 -16.22 -15.04 -10.51
N LEU A 352 -17.20 -14.13 -10.37
CA LEU A 352 -18.59 -14.38 -10.78
C LEU A 352 -18.70 -14.72 -12.26
N VAL A 353 -17.96 -14.00 -13.10
CA VAL A 353 -17.96 -14.18 -14.55
C VAL A 353 -17.25 -15.48 -14.93
N VAL A 354 -16.14 -15.80 -14.26
CA VAL A 354 -15.32 -16.99 -14.54
C VAL A 354 -15.96 -18.27 -14.00
N PHE A 355 -16.35 -18.26 -12.72
CA PHE A 355 -16.91 -19.42 -12.02
C PHE A 355 -18.39 -19.21 -11.76
N ARG A 356 -19.23 -19.90 -12.55
CA ARG A 356 -20.70 -19.90 -12.42
C ARG A 356 -21.22 -20.25 -11.00
N SER A 357 -20.40 -20.83 -10.10
CA SER A 357 -20.78 -21.25 -8.74
C SER A 357 -20.33 -20.28 -7.63
N GLY A 358 -21.27 -19.78 -6.80
CA GLY A 358 -21.00 -18.81 -5.72
C GLY A 358 -20.12 -19.32 -4.60
N ALA A 359 -20.25 -20.60 -4.28
CA ALA A 359 -19.43 -21.25 -3.27
C ALA A 359 -17.96 -21.32 -3.71
N ALA A 360 -17.70 -21.68 -4.97
CA ALA A 360 -16.34 -21.75 -5.52
C ALA A 360 -15.66 -20.37 -5.50
N ARG A 361 -16.42 -19.30 -5.76
CA ARG A 361 -15.93 -17.90 -5.75
C ARG A 361 -15.42 -17.47 -4.38
N LEU A 362 -16.21 -17.69 -3.33
CA LEU A 362 -15.84 -17.28 -1.97
C LEU A 362 -14.69 -18.13 -1.43
N MET A 363 -14.68 -19.42 -1.76
CA MET A 363 -13.62 -20.33 -1.34
C MET A 363 -12.28 -20.04 -2.02
N ALA A 364 -12.29 -19.60 -3.28
CA ALA A 364 -11.08 -19.18 -3.97
C ALA A 364 -10.37 -18.08 -3.17
N MET A 365 -11.07 -17.07 -2.66
CA MET A 365 -10.41 -15.95 -1.97
C MET A 365 -9.83 -16.29 -0.58
N ILE A 366 -10.19 -17.44 0.02
CA ILE A 366 -9.81 -17.80 1.40
C ILE A 366 -8.27 -17.79 1.60
N PRO A 367 -7.46 -18.45 0.76
CA PRO A 367 -6.02 -18.54 0.96
C PRO A 367 -5.32 -17.18 0.90
N SER A 368 -5.70 -16.32 -0.05
CA SER A 368 -5.17 -14.96 -0.16
C SER A 368 -5.56 -14.09 1.04
N LEU A 369 -6.83 -14.10 1.44
CA LEU A 369 -7.30 -13.33 2.60
C LEU A 369 -6.64 -13.81 3.88
N PHE A 370 -6.51 -15.12 4.08
CA PHE A 370 -5.76 -15.69 5.18
C PHE A 370 -4.31 -15.19 5.20
N ALA A 371 -3.61 -15.29 4.06
CA ALA A 371 -2.23 -14.87 3.95
C ALA A 371 -2.02 -13.38 4.27
N ILE A 372 -2.90 -12.52 3.75
CA ILE A 372 -2.85 -11.07 3.98
C ILE A 372 -3.10 -10.74 5.45
N LEU A 373 -4.10 -11.35 6.07
CA LEU A 373 -4.42 -11.09 7.48
C LEU A 373 -3.32 -11.62 8.41
N VAL A 374 -2.78 -12.81 8.16
CA VAL A 374 -1.66 -13.35 8.94
C VAL A 374 -0.38 -12.54 8.72
N MET A 375 -0.13 -12.04 7.52
CA MET A 375 0.97 -11.09 7.27
C MET A 375 0.83 -9.84 8.15
N PHE A 376 -0.36 -9.25 8.26
CA PHE A 376 -0.61 -8.11 9.16
C PHE A 376 -0.45 -8.47 10.64
N LEU A 377 -0.80 -9.69 11.04
CA LEU A 377 -0.49 -10.19 12.39
C LEU A 377 1.02 -10.22 12.64
N VAL A 378 1.81 -10.75 11.69
CA VAL A 378 3.28 -10.78 11.79
C VAL A 378 3.85 -9.38 11.85
N MET A 379 3.36 -8.44 11.03
CA MET A 379 3.76 -7.03 11.10
C MET A 379 3.54 -6.45 12.49
N ARG A 380 2.37 -6.69 13.09
CA ARG A 380 2.06 -6.20 14.44
C ARG A 380 2.97 -6.83 15.51
N LEU A 381 3.19 -8.14 15.45
CA LEU A 381 4.04 -8.86 16.41
C LEU A 381 5.50 -8.46 16.34
N THR A 382 5.97 -8.02 15.17
CA THR A 382 7.35 -7.55 14.94
C THR A 382 7.51 -6.04 15.10
N GLY A 383 6.44 -5.32 15.45
CA GLY A 383 6.47 -3.87 15.63
C GLY A 383 6.57 -3.06 14.33
N MET A 384 6.34 -3.69 13.17
CA MET A 384 6.34 -2.99 11.88
C MET A 384 5.09 -2.11 11.74
N MET A 385 5.28 -0.87 11.32
CA MET A 385 4.20 0.09 11.07
C MET A 385 3.69 -0.02 9.64
N LEU A 386 2.43 0.36 9.43
CA LEU A 386 1.85 0.45 8.09
C LEU A 386 2.47 1.62 7.33
N ASN A 387 2.77 1.43 6.06
CA ASN A 387 3.25 2.50 5.17
C ASN A 387 2.70 2.26 3.76
N ILE A 388 2.88 3.24 2.87
CA ILE A 388 2.33 3.18 1.52
C ILE A 388 2.75 1.89 0.80
N ALA A 389 3.99 1.43 0.98
CA ALA A 389 4.46 0.19 0.37
C ALA A 389 3.74 -1.04 0.97
N THR A 390 3.76 -1.21 2.30
CA THR A 390 3.21 -2.42 2.94
C THR A 390 1.71 -2.61 2.70
N ILE A 391 1.00 -1.51 2.51
CA ILE A 391 -0.41 -1.50 2.08
C ILE A 391 -0.61 -2.13 0.70
N LEU A 392 0.28 -1.83 -0.25
CA LEU A 392 0.18 -2.33 -1.62
C LEU A 392 0.40 -3.85 -1.70
N ILE A 393 0.96 -4.46 -0.65
CA ILE A 393 1.15 -5.90 -0.57
C ILE A 393 -0.21 -6.61 -0.60
N ALA A 394 -1.20 -6.13 0.14
CA ALA A 394 -2.50 -6.79 0.21
C ALA A 394 -3.15 -6.92 -1.18
N SER A 395 -3.14 -5.83 -1.96
CA SER A 395 -3.66 -5.84 -3.33
C SER A 395 -2.79 -6.65 -4.28
N THR A 396 -1.47 -6.62 -4.06
CA THR A 396 -0.52 -7.38 -4.87
C THR A 396 -0.67 -8.89 -4.69
N VAL A 397 -0.71 -9.35 -3.44
CA VAL A 397 -0.89 -10.75 -3.08
C VAL A 397 -2.25 -11.22 -3.54
N LEU A 398 -3.32 -10.46 -3.27
CA LEU A 398 -4.67 -10.81 -3.70
C LEU A 398 -4.71 -11.01 -5.22
N GLY A 399 -4.34 -10.01 -6.01
CA GLY A 399 -4.39 -10.12 -7.46
C GLY A 399 -3.49 -11.22 -8.05
N THR A 400 -2.30 -11.47 -7.49
CA THR A 400 -1.34 -12.40 -8.11
C THR A 400 -1.41 -13.84 -7.61
N SER A 401 -1.85 -14.09 -6.37
CA SER A 401 -2.02 -15.46 -5.83
C SER A 401 -3.31 -16.13 -6.32
N GLU A 402 -4.28 -15.34 -6.76
CA GLU A 402 -5.55 -15.82 -7.33
C GLU A 402 -5.41 -16.72 -8.54
N ASN A 403 -4.30 -16.59 -9.28
CA ASN A 403 -3.96 -17.51 -10.36
C ASN A 403 -3.94 -18.97 -9.89
N ASP A 404 -3.38 -19.22 -8.71
CA ASP A 404 -3.24 -20.56 -8.15
C ASP A 404 -4.61 -21.14 -7.78
N GLN A 405 -5.49 -20.30 -7.22
CA GLN A 405 -6.86 -20.67 -6.87
C GLN A 405 -7.71 -20.95 -8.11
N ILE A 406 -7.56 -20.16 -9.18
CA ILE A 406 -8.27 -20.38 -10.44
C ILE A 406 -7.89 -21.74 -11.03
N HIS A 407 -6.60 -22.02 -11.11
CA HIS A 407 -6.12 -23.31 -11.61
C HIS A 407 -6.54 -24.48 -10.72
N PHE A 408 -6.52 -24.30 -9.39
CA PHE A 408 -7.00 -25.28 -8.43
C PHE A 408 -8.49 -25.59 -8.66
N PHE A 409 -9.34 -24.57 -8.63
CA PHE A 409 -10.79 -24.74 -8.77
C PHE A 409 -11.21 -25.22 -10.16
N TYR A 410 -10.52 -24.79 -11.21
CA TYR A 410 -10.77 -25.27 -12.57
C TYR A 410 -10.62 -26.79 -12.66
N HIS A 411 -9.48 -27.33 -12.20
CA HIS A 411 -9.21 -28.77 -12.24
C HIS A 411 -10.00 -29.57 -11.19
N PHE A 412 -10.34 -28.94 -10.07
CA PHE A 412 -11.24 -29.53 -9.08
C PHE A 412 -12.63 -29.73 -9.69
N LEU A 413 -13.22 -28.67 -10.27
CA LEU A 413 -14.54 -28.71 -10.87
C LEU A 413 -14.60 -29.63 -12.10
N GLU A 414 -13.51 -29.71 -12.87
CA GLU A 414 -13.35 -30.64 -14.00
C GLU A 414 -13.57 -32.10 -13.55
N ARG A 415 -12.83 -32.58 -12.55
CA ARG A 415 -12.96 -33.97 -12.08
C ARG A 415 -14.19 -34.20 -11.21
N ARG A 416 -14.68 -33.15 -10.55
CA ARG A 416 -15.83 -33.21 -9.64
C ARG A 416 -17.15 -33.52 -10.35
N ARG A 417 -17.28 -33.25 -11.66
CA ARG A 417 -18.47 -33.64 -12.43
C ARG A 417 -18.73 -35.14 -12.40
N ASP A 418 -17.66 -35.93 -12.42
CA ASP A 418 -17.72 -37.39 -12.59
C ASP A 418 -17.06 -38.14 -11.43
N GLY A 419 -16.85 -37.49 -10.28
CA GLY A 419 -16.04 -38.05 -9.19
C GLY A 419 -16.32 -37.49 -7.79
N THR A 420 -15.79 -38.19 -6.79
CA THR A 420 -15.90 -37.81 -5.37
C THR A 420 -14.99 -36.62 -5.03
N VAL A 421 -15.21 -35.97 -3.89
CA VAL A 421 -14.33 -34.88 -3.43
C VAL A 421 -12.87 -35.34 -3.29
N GLU A 422 -12.64 -36.56 -2.80
CA GLU A 422 -11.28 -37.10 -2.68
C GLU A 422 -10.62 -37.25 -4.04
N GLN A 423 -11.31 -37.83 -5.02
CA GLN A 423 -10.80 -38.00 -6.38
C GLN A 423 -10.54 -36.64 -7.06
N ALA A 424 -11.42 -35.67 -6.86
CA ALA A 424 -11.27 -34.33 -7.41
C ALA A 424 -10.08 -33.58 -6.77
N LEU A 425 -9.89 -33.67 -5.46
CA LEU A 425 -8.72 -33.10 -4.77
C LEU A 425 -7.42 -33.77 -5.21
N ALA A 426 -7.38 -35.10 -5.27
CA ALA A 426 -6.21 -35.85 -5.71
C ALA A 426 -5.83 -35.50 -7.16
N HIS A 427 -6.82 -35.44 -8.05
CA HIS A 427 -6.64 -35.01 -9.44
C HIS A 427 -6.09 -33.58 -9.54
N THR A 428 -6.65 -32.66 -8.77
CA THR A 428 -6.21 -31.25 -8.73
C THR A 428 -4.77 -31.13 -8.27
N LEU A 429 -4.37 -31.83 -7.22
CA LEU A 429 -3.00 -31.83 -6.71
C LEU A 429 -2.01 -32.44 -7.71
N MET A 430 -2.42 -33.49 -8.42
CA MET A 430 -1.60 -34.12 -9.46
C MET A 430 -1.33 -33.20 -10.64
N ILE A 431 -2.32 -32.42 -11.08
CA ILE A 431 -2.22 -31.57 -12.28
C ILE A 431 -1.72 -30.17 -11.93
N ALA A 432 -2.35 -29.52 -10.97
CA ALA A 432 -2.06 -28.12 -10.63
C ALA A 432 -1.02 -27.99 -9.50
N GLY A 433 -0.92 -28.97 -8.59
CA GLY A 433 -0.10 -28.83 -7.37
C GLY A 433 1.37 -28.52 -7.63
N ARG A 434 1.98 -29.14 -8.66
CA ARG A 434 3.36 -28.83 -9.08
C ARG A 434 3.49 -27.38 -9.56
N ALA A 435 2.55 -26.95 -10.41
CA ALA A 435 2.57 -25.61 -10.97
C ALA A 435 2.35 -24.55 -9.89
N ILE A 436 1.39 -24.75 -8.98
CA ILE A 436 1.14 -23.90 -7.80
C ILE A 436 2.41 -23.71 -6.98
N PHE A 437 3.12 -24.81 -6.67
CA PHE A 437 4.33 -24.75 -5.87
C PHE A 437 5.44 -23.91 -6.53
N PHE A 438 5.74 -24.17 -7.80
CA PHE A 438 6.79 -23.41 -8.50
C PHE A 438 6.38 -21.97 -8.79
N ALA A 439 5.12 -21.74 -9.14
CA ALA A 439 4.54 -20.40 -9.29
C ALA A 439 4.70 -19.59 -8.00
N THR A 440 4.35 -20.17 -6.85
CA THR A 440 4.51 -19.53 -5.54
C THR A 440 5.97 -19.22 -5.25
N ILE A 441 6.90 -20.14 -5.50
CA ILE A 441 8.34 -19.88 -5.26
C ILE A 441 8.85 -18.76 -6.17
N ILE A 442 8.43 -18.71 -7.43
CA ILE A 442 8.78 -17.62 -8.35
C ILE A 442 8.20 -16.30 -7.85
N ASN A 443 6.95 -16.30 -7.38
CA ASN A 443 6.32 -15.12 -6.82
C ASN A 443 7.04 -14.64 -5.57
N ALA A 444 7.22 -15.52 -4.59
CA ALA A 444 7.91 -15.23 -3.34
C ALA A 444 9.36 -14.78 -3.59
N GLY A 445 10.12 -15.50 -4.41
CA GLY A 445 11.50 -15.17 -4.75
C GLY A 445 11.64 -13.84 -5.49
N GLY A 446 10.72 -13.55 -6.43
CA GLY A 446 10.70 -12.29 -7.16
C GLY A 446 10.50 -11.09 -6.23
N PHE A 447 9.56 -11.16 -5.30
CA PHE A 447 9.38 -10.08 -4.33
C PHE A 447 10.47 -10.06 -3.24
N LEU A 448 10.99 -11.22 -2.83
CA LEU A 448 12.08 -11.32 -1.87
C LEU A 448 13.36 -10.62 -2.36
N ALA A 449 13.56 -10.47 -3.67
CA ALA A 449 14.64 -9.66 -4.23
C ALA A 449 14.65 -8.21 -3.70
N PHE A 450 13.48 -7.65 -3.37
CA PHE A 450 13.38 -6.32 -2.76
C PHE A 450 13.89 -6.26 -1.32
N ALA A 451 14.07 -7.40 -0.65
CA ALA A 451 14.67 -7.44 0.68
C ALA A 451 16.11 -6.91 0.72
N GLY A 452 16.80 -6.87 -0.42
CA GLY A 452 18.12 -6.25 -0.57
C GLY A 452 18.10 -4.72 -0.72
N GLY A 453 16.92 -4.09 -0.73
CA GLY A 453 16.79 -2.64 -0.89
C GLY A 453 17.27 -1.84 0.32
N GLU A 454 17.86 -0.66 0.07
CA GLU A 454 18.38 0.24 1.11
C GLU A 454 17.28 0.95 1.90
N LEU A 455 16.12 1.17 1.27
CA LEU A 455 14.96 1.81 1.90
C LEU A 455 14.15 0.76 2.69
N PRO A 456 14.05 0.87 4.04
CA PRO A 456 13.26 -0.04 4.87
C PRO A 456 11.86 -0.37 4.34
N PRO A 457 11.04 0.59 3.83
CA PRO A 457 9.72 0.25 3.28
C PRO A 457 9.77 -0.72 2.09
N ILE A 458 10.78 -0.60 1.22
CA ILE A 458 10.96 -1.50 0.06
C ILE A 458 11.44 -2.88 0.52
N ARG A 459 12.37 -2.93 1.48
CA ARG A 459 12.83 -4.19 2.08
C ARG A 459 11.69 -4.93 2.79
N GLN A 460 10.92 -4.21 3.60
CA GLN A 460 9.74 -4.74 4.28
C GLN A 460 8.72 -5.26 3.26
N PHE A 461 8.47 -4.49 2.20
CA PHE A 461 7.59 -4.91 1.12
C PHE A 461 8.01 -6.26 0.52
N GLY A 462 9.30 -6.43 0.22
CA GLY A 462 9.82 -7.68 -0.33
C GLY A 462 9.65 -8.89 0.60
N VAL A 463 10.06 -8.75 1.87
CA VAL A 463 9.97 -9.83 2.86
C VAL A 463 8.52 -10.20 3.16
N LEU A 464 7.66 -9.21 3.38
CA LEU A 464 6.26 -9.43 3.73
C LEU A 464 5.44 -9.97 2.56
N ALA A 465 5.67 -9.50 1.34
CA ALA A 465 5.03 -10.07 0.16
C ALA A 465 5.46 -11.53 -0.06
N ALA A 466 6.76 -11.84 0.07
CA ALA A 466 7.25 -13.21 -0.03
C ALA A 466 6.62 -14.13 1.03
N LEU A 467 6.54 -13.67 2.27
CA LEU A 467 5.84 -14.38 3.35
C LEU A 467 4.38 -14.63 3.00
N ALA A 468 3.67 -13.61 2.51
CA ALA A 468 2.26 -13.73 2.15
C ALA A 468 2.02 -14.74 1.01
N PHE A 469 2.88 -14.78 -0.02
CA PHE A 469 2.78 -15.83 -1.05
C PHE A 469 2.95 -17.24 -0.47
N VAL A 470 3.94 -17.44 0.39
CA VAL A 470 4.16 -18.74 1.04
C VAL A 470 2.96 -19.12 1.93
N LEU A 471 2.42 -18.16 2.70
CA LEU A 471 1.23 -18.39 3.51
C LEU A 471 -0.01 -18.72 2.67
N SER A 472 -0.16 -18.10 1.50
CA SER A 472 -1.26 -18.39 0.57
C SER A 472 -1.17 -19.83 0.08
N MET A 473 0.01 -20.27 -0.39
CA MET A 473 0.21 -21.65 -0.83
C MET A 473 0.00 -22.67 0.30
N VAL A 474 0.43 -22.34 1.53
CA VAL A 474 0.15 -23.18 2.70
C VAL A 474 -1.35 -23.33 2.88
N ALA A 475 -2.13 -22.25 2.77
CA ALA A 475 -3.58 -22.31 2.86
C ALA A 475 -4.23 -23.04 1.66
N ASP A 476 -3.70 -22.92 0.45
CA ASP A 476 -4.15 -23.65 -0.75
C ASP A 476 -4.04 -25.16 -0.56
N PHE A 477 -2.99 -25.64 0.12
CA PHE A 477 -2.80 -27.07 0.40
C PHE A 477 -3.38 -27.53 1.75
N THR A 478 -3.92 -26.65 2.59
CA THR A 478 -4.42 -27.05 3.92
C THR A 478 -5.84 -26.57 4.19
N ALA A 479 -6.01 -25.28 4.47
CA ALA A 479 -7.28 -24.67 4.83
C ALA A 479 -8.33 -24.82 3.71
N LEU A 480 -7.93 -24.66 2.46
CA LEU A 480 -8.84 -24.75 1.30
C LEU A 480 -9.43 -26.17 1.13
N PRO A 481 -8.63 -27.26 1.02
CA PRO A 481 -9.14 -28.63 0.99
C PRO A 481 -9.99 -28.98 2.22
N ALA A 482 -9.57 -28.55 3.42
CA ALA A 482 -10.33 -28.76 4.64
C ALA A 482 -11.70 -28.07 4.63
N ALA A 483 -11.78 -26.84 4.13
CA ALA A 483 -13.02 -26.09 3.99
C ALA A 483 -13.96 -26.76 2.97
N LEU A 484 -13.42 -27.27 1.86
CA LEU A 484 -14.19 -28.02 0.86
C LEU A 484 -14.89 -29.25 1.46
N TRP A 485 -14.20 -30.01 2.31
CA TRP A 485 -14.79 -31.15 3.02
C TRP A 485 -15.96 -30.75 3.93
N ILE A 486 -15.83 -29.63 4.66
CA ILE A 486 -16.88 -29.14 5.57
C ILE A 486 -18.09 -28.66 4.76
N LEU A 487 -17.86 -27.92 3.67
CA LEU A 487 -18.93 -27.34 2.87
C LEU A 487 -19.70 -28.37 2.07
N LEU A 488 -18.98 -29.30 1.41
CA LEU A 488 -19.60 -30.33 0.56
C LEU A 488 -20.16 -31.49 1.37
N ARG A 489 -19.82 -31.60 2.67
CA ARG A 489 -20.32 -32.61 3.62
C ARG A 489 -20.10 -34.06 3.16
N GLU A 490 -19.06 -34.31 2.37
CA GLU A 490 -18.67 -35.64 1.93
C GLU A 490 -17.66 -36.31 2.87
N ARG A 491 -17.48 -37.63 2.70
CA ARG A 491 -16.47 -38.43 3.40
C ARG A 491 -15.46 -38.99 2.38
N PRO A 492 -14.24 -39.34 2.82
CA PRO A 492 -13.25 -39.99 1.98
C PRO A 492 -13.78 -41.30 1.41
N ASP A 493 -13.32 -41.66 0.23
CA ASP A 493 -13.62 -42.92 -0.42
C ASP A 493 -13.03 -44.06 0.43
N GLN A 494 -13.79 -45.15 0.59
CA GLN A 494 -13.26 -46.34 1.23
C GLN A 494 -12.20 -46.95 0.28
N ARG A 495 -10.96 -47.08 0.75
CA ARG A 495 -9.95 -47.84 -0.02
C ARG A 495 -10.47 -49.27 -0.19
N PRO A 496 -10.38 -49.88 -1.40
CA PRO A 496 -10.64 -51.30 -1.54
C PRO A 496 -9.78 -52.02 -0.49
N ALA A 497 -10.38 -52.96 0.25
CA ALA A 497 -9.61 -53.87 1.08
C ALA A 497 -8.50 -54.45 0.19
N ALA A 498 -7.25 -54.29 0.59
CA ALA A 498 -6.17 -54.99 -0.09
C ALA A 498 -6.49 -56.48 0.05
N ASP A 499 -6.84 -57.13 -1.04
CA ASP A 499 -7.02 -58.57 -1.07
C ASP A 499 -5.72 -59.22 -0.60
N GLY A 500 -5.85 -59.99 0.48
CA GLY A 500 -4.97 -61.02 1.07
C GLY A 500 -3.49 -61.03 0.74
#